data_AF-A0A0G1VK45-F1
#
_entry.id   AF-A0A0G1VK45-F1
#
_cell.length_a   1.000
_cell.length_b   1.000
_cell.length_c   1.000
_cell.angle_alpha   90.00
_cell.angle_beta   90.00
_cell.angle_gamma   90.00
#
_symmetry.space_group_name_H-M   'P 1'
#
loop_
_entity.id
_entity.type
_entity.pdbx_description
1 polymer ?
#
loop_
_entity_poly.entity_id
_entity_poly.type
_entity_poly.pdbx_seq_one_letter_code
_entity_poly.pdbx_strand_id
1 'polypeptide(L)'
;MKSLQAHLNSWSGGSSLPKLSNGQWNLSTLVGVVFLVMALLQVVGFNDFKNTLDGIGLSSSPALWAVLIIIAEVWGSLSFFKIRLNNLGRILSDWFALLVSSFWFYETLKLVSEGAAGQLPNSGFFGKYLQQSPGWWTVVEASALLAFVLYLKSAAAKNK
;
A
#
# COMPACT_ATOMS: atom_id res chain seq x y z
N MET A 1 12.19 -5.79 35.24
CA MET A 1 12.32 -5.42 33.82
C MET A 1 12.32 -6.70 33.00
N LYS A 2 11.41 -6.86 32.02
CA LYS A 2 11.44 -8.01 31.11
C LYS A 2 12.64 -7.87 30.17
N SER A 3 13.38 -8.95 29.91
CA SER A 3 14.52 -8.90 28.99
C SER A 3 14.06 -8.57 27.56
N LEU A 4 14.94 -7.96 26.76
CA LEU A 4 14.66 -7.65 25.36
C LEU A 4 14.22 -8.91 24.57
N GLN A 5 14.78 -10.07 24.94
CA GLN A 5 14.37 -11.39 24.44
C GLN A 5 12.92 -11.76 24.79
N ALA A 6 12.42 -11.40 25.98
CA ALA A 6 11.03 -11.63 26.34
C ALA A 6 10.05 -10.72 25.56
N HIS A 7 10.47 -9.52 25.16
CA HIS A 7 9.70 -8.66 24.24
C HIS A 7 9.73 -9.17 22.80
N LEU A 8 10.89 -9.61 22.30
CA LEU A 8 10.98 -10.24 20.98
C LEU A 8 10.15 -11.53 20.91
N ASN A 9 10.19 -12.36 21.96
CA ASN A 9 9.41 -13.57 22.03
C ASN A 9 7.90 -13.32 22.21
N SER A 10 7.47 -12.22 22.85
CA SER A 10 6.05 -11.87 22.91
C SER A 10 5.51 -11.30 21.59
N TRP A 11 6.38 -10.68 20.79
CA TRP A 11 6.07 -10.29 19.41
C TRP A 11 5.98 -11.51 18.48
N SER A 12 6.75 -12.57 18.72
CA SER A 12 6.74 -13.79 17.91
C SER A 12 5.85 -14.92 18.44
N GLY A 13 5.38 -14.83 19.70
CA GLY A 13 4.89 -15.96 20.53
C GLY A 13 3.57 -16.62 20.14
N GLY A 14 2.94 -16.17 19.05
CA GLY A 14 1.76 -16.81 18.45
C GLY A 14 1.69 -16.59 16.94
N SER A 15 2.82 -16.26 16.31
CA SER A 15 2.89 -15.79 14.93
C SER A 15 2.96 -16.96 13.93
N SER A 16 1.81 -17.55 13.62
CA SER A 16 1.73 -18.40 12.42
C SER A 16 1.74 -17.51 11.18
N LEU A 17 2.63 -17.83 10.24
CA LEU A 17 2.56 -17.24 8.91
C LEU A 17 1.21 -17.63 8.27
N PRO A 18 0.61 -16.77 7.43
CA PRO A 18 -0.54 -17.14 6.63
C PRO A 18 -0.26 -18.43 5.86
N LYS A 19 -1.20 -19.38 5.90
CA LYS A 19 -1.10 -20.60 5.08
C LYS A 19 -1.45 -20.23 3.64
N LEU A 20 -0.45 -19.97 2.82
CA LEU A 20 -0.58 -19.69 1.39
C LEU A 20 0.20 -20.73 0.59
N SER A 21 -0.28 -21.08 -0.60
CA SER A 21 0.47 -21.92 -1.54
C SER A 21 1.73 -21.21 -2.04
N ASN A 22 2.69 -21.93 -2.63
CA ASN A 22 3.90 -21.33 -3.18
C ASN A 22 3.60 -20.24 -4.23
N GLY A 23 2.63 -20.48 -5.11
CA GLY A 23 2.21 -19.48 -6.10
C GLY A 23 1.61 -18.23 -5.46
N GLN A 24 0.79 -18.41 -4.41
CA GLN A 24 0.22 -17.30 -3.65
C GLN A 24 1.29 -16.50 -2.91
N TRP A 25 2.32 -17.16 -2.38
CA TRP A 25 3.47 -16.47 -1.76
C TRP A 25 4.28 -15.65 -2.75
N ASN A 26 4.45 -16.13 -3.98
CA ASN A 26 5.15 -15.36 -5.03
C ASN A 26 4.34 -14.11 -5.40
N LEU A 27 3.03 -14.25 -5.61
CA LEU A 27 2.13 -13.12 -5.87
C LEU A 27 2.10 -12.15 -4.68
N SER A 28 2.03 -12.66 -3.46
CA SER A 28 2.10 -11.86 -2.23
C SER A 28 3.38 -11.05 -2.19
N THR A 29 4.53 -11.70 -2.37
CA THR A 29 5.84 -11.01 -2.39
C THR A 29 5.89 -9.93 -3.47
N LEU A 30 5.34 -10.19 -4.66
CA LEU A 30 5.26 -9.20 -5.73
C LEU A 30 4.44 -7.97 -5.30
N VAL A 31 3.25 -8.17 -4.73
CA VAL A 31 2.41 -7.07 -4.20
C VAL A 31 3.18 -6.29 -3.12
N GLY A 32 3.81 -6.99 -2.17
CA GLY A 32 4.63 -6.35 -1.13
C GLY A 32 5.78 -5.50 -1.71
N VAL A 33 6.45 -5.99 -2.76
CA VAL A 33 7.49 -5.23 -3.46
C VAL A 33 6.91 -4.00 -4.16
N VAL A 34 5.75 -4.10 -4.81
CA VAL A 34 5.08 -2.95 -5.44
C VAL A 34 4.81 -1.85 -4.41
N PHE A 35 4.23 -2.20 -3.26
CA PHE A 35 4.01 -1.24 -2.16
C PHE A 35 5.31 -0.58 -1.69
N LEU A 36 6.40 -1.34 -1.52
CA LEU A 36 7.68 -0.78 -1.13
C LEU A 36 8.28 0.14 -2.19
N VAL A 37 8.18 -0.23 -3.47
CA VAL A 37 8.66 0.59 -4.58
C VAL A 37 7.88 1.89 -4.66
N MET A 38 6.55 1.85 -4.53
CA MET A 38 5.72 3.06 -4.44
C MET A 38 6.20 3.98 -3.32
N ALA A 39 6.32 3.45 -2.09
CA ALA A 39 6.75 4.23 -0.93
C ALA A 39 8.15 4.83 -1.12
N LEU A 40 9.10 4.05 -1.63
CA LEU A 40 10.47 4.51 -1.86
C LEU A 40 10.49 5.64 -2.90
N LEU A 41 9.78 5.48 -4.01
CA LEU A 41 9.75 6.51 -5.06
C LEU A 41 8.99 7.76 -4.63
N GLN A 42 7.94 7.62 -3.81
CA GLN A 42 7.25 8.74 -3.17
C GLN A 42 8.15 9.47 -2.18
N VAL A 43 9.01 8.78 -1.41
CA VAL A 43 10.01 9.41 -0.53
C VAL A 43 11.05 10.19 -1.34
N VAL A 44 11.63 9.58 -2.38
CA VAL A 44 12.65 10.26 -3.21
C VAL A 44 12.04 11.43 -4.01
N GLY A 45 10.78 11.29 -4.42
CA GLY A 45 9.98 12.33 -5.09
C GLY A 45 9.04 13.09 -4.17
N PHE A 46 9.37 13.25 -2.88
CA PHE A 46 8.39 13.72 -1.87
C PHE A 46 7.73 15.06 -2.21
N ASN A 47 8.49 16.03 -2.73
CA ASN A 47 7.93 17.32 -3.12
C ASN A 47 6.92 17.20 -4.26
N ASP A 48 7.21 16.37 -5.27
CA ASP A 48 6.31 16.14 -6.40
C ASP A 48 5.06 15.38 -5.93
N PHE A 49 5.24 14.34 -5.12
CA PHE A 49 4.13 13.58 -4.54
C PHE A 49 3.22 14.46 -3.70
N LYS A 50 3.79 15.29 -2.81
CA LYS A 50 3.07 16.30 -2.04
C LYS A 50 2.27 17.26 -2.94
N ASN A 51 2.86 17.75 -4.03
CA ASN A 51 2.17 18.63 -4.97
C ASN A 51 1.05 17.90 -5.72
N THR A 52 1.22 16.61 -6.03
CA THR A 52 0.13 15.78 -6.56
C THR A 52 -1.00 15.64 -5.55
N LEU A 53 -0.71 15.39 -4.27
CA LEU A 53 -1.72 15.30 -3.22
C LEU A 53 -2.49 16.62 -3.03
N ASP A 54 -1.80 17.75 -3.16
CA ASP A 54 -2.45 19.07 -3.19
C ASP A 54 -3.40 19.19 -4.39
N GLY A 55 -2.95 18.79 -5.58
CA GLY A 55 -3.72 18.84 -6.82
C GLY A 55 -4.97 17.94 -6.86
N ILE A 56 -5.03 16.87 -6.07
CA ILE A 56 -6.22 15.99 -5.96
C ILE A 56 -7.22 16.46 -4.88
N GLY A 57 -6.91 17.54 -4.16
CA GLY A 57 -7.81 18.17 -3.18
C GLY A 57 -7.47 17.92 -1.70
N LEU A 58 -6.29 17.38 -1.38
CA LEU A 58 -5.80 17.26 0.01
C LEU A 58 -5.07 18.53 0.49
N SER A 59 -5.53 19.69 0.04
CA SER A 59 -4.86 20.99 0.15
C SER A 59 -4.72 21.54 1.58
N SER A 60 -5.49 21.01 2.53
CA SER A 60 -5.41 21.44 3.93
C SER A 60 -4.09 21.04 4.61
N SER A 61 -3.48 19.91 4.22
CA SER A 61 -2.17 19.46 4.73
C SER A 61 -1.51 18.39 3.83
N PRO A 62 -1.10 18.71 2.58
CA PRO A 62 -0.57 17.71 1.64
C PRO A 62 0.67 16.98 2.15
N ALA A 63 1.52 17.68 2.91
CA ALA A 63 2.74 17.08 3.48
C ALA A 63 2.44 16.02 4.55
N LEU A 64 1.44 16.27 5.40
CA LEU A 64 1.04 15.30 6.42
C LEU A 64 0.45 14.05 5.75
N TRP A 65 -0.43 14.25 4.76
CA TRP A 65 -1.01 13.15 3.99
C TRP A 65 0.06 12.32 3.27
N ALA A 66 1.06 12.97 2.65
CA ALA A 66 2.16 12.28 2.02
C ALA A 66 2.90 11.35 2.99
N VAL A 67 3.22 11.84 4.19
CA VAL A 67 3.88 11.03 5.23
C VAL A 67 3.00 9.87 5.68
N LEU A 68 1.71 10.11 5.91
CA LEU A 68 0.77 9.08 6.34
C LEU A 68 0.60 7.98 5.29
N ILE A 69 0.51 8.33 4.00
CA ILE A 69 0.39 7.38 2.89
C ILE A 69 1.66 6.54 2.78
N ILE A 70 2.84 7.15 2.81
CA ILE A 70 4.12 6.44 2.76
C ILE A 70 4.26 5.46 3.94
N ILE A 71 3.92 5.88 5.16
CA ILE A 71 3.95 5.00 6.34
C ILE A 71 2.96 3.84 6.16
N ALA A 72 1.76 4.11 5.68
CA ALA A 72 0.75 3.09 5.43
C ALA A 72 1.19 2.12 4.32
N GLU A 73 1.88 2.59 3.28
CA GLU A 73 2.44 1.74 2.21
C GLU A 73 3.52 0.81 2.75
N VAL A 74 4.49 1.34 3.50
CA VAL A 74 5.56 0.56 4.12
C VAL A 74 4.99 -0.44 5.10
N TRP A 75 4.10 -0.01 6.00
CA TRP A 75 3.52 -0.91 6.99
C TRP A 75 2.58 -1.93 6.37
N GLY A 76 1.81 -1.53 5.35
CA GLY A 76 0.95 -2.41 4.57
C GLY A 76 1.73 -3.51 3.85
N SER A 77 2.92 -3.18 3.32
CA SER A 77 3.79 -4.14 2.64
C SER A 77 4.20 -5.33 3.52
N LEU A 78 4.33 -5.13 4.84
CA LEU A 78 4.80 -6.15 5.78
C LEU A 78 3.88 -7.39 5.82
N SER A 79 2.58 -7.21 5.56
CA SER A 79 1.60 -8.29 5.52
C SER A 79 1.91 -9.31 4.43
N PHE A 80 2.55 -8.86 3.35
CA PHE A 80 2.76 -9.62 2.12
C PHE A 80 4.07 -10.39 2.06
N PHE A 81 5.00 -10.11 2.98
CA PHE A 81 6.26 -10.84 3.10
C PHE A 81 6.14 -11.98 4.12
N LYS A 82 7.07 -12.95 4.06
CA LYS A 82 7.23 -14.05 5.03
C LYS A 82 7.81 -13.56 6.37
N ILE A 83 7.38 -12.40 6.85
CA ILE A 83 7.77 -11.80 8.13
C ILE A 83 6.82 -12.32 9.20
N ARG A 84 7.35 -12.73 10.35
CA ARG A 84 6.55 -13.12 11.51
C ARG A 84 6.04 -11.86 12.22
N LEU A 85 4.76 -11.58 12.07
CA LEU A 85 4.05 -10.51 12.79
C LEU A 85 3.13 -11.14 13.84
N ASN A 86 2.94 -10.44 14.97
CA ASN A 86 1.85 -10.79 15.88
C ASN A 86 0.48 -10.56 15.21
N ASN A 87 -0.59 -11.13 15.78
CA ASN A 87 -1.92 -11.06 15.18
C ASN A 87 -2.39 -9.62 14.94
N LEU A 88 -2.16 -8.72 15.91
CA LEU A 88 -2.54 -7.31 15.79
C LEU A 88 -1.76 -6.62 14.67
N GLY A 89 -0.45 -6.80 14.61
CA GLY A 89 0.41 -6.22 13.58
C GLY A 89 0.05 -6.71 12.18
N ARG A 90 -0.31 -8.00 12.03
CA ARG A 90 -0.84 -8.53 10.77
C ARG A 90 -2.16 -7.86 10.39
N ILE A 91 -3.12 -7.79 11.32
CA ILE A 91 -4.43 -7.17 11.07
C ILE A 91 -4.26 -5.72 10.65
N LEU A 92 -3.45 -4.94 11.37
CA LEU A 92 -3.18 -3.54 11.03
C LEU A 92 -2.49 -3.41 9.68
N SER A 93 -1.50 -4.26 9.39
CA SER A 93 -0.82 -4.27 8.09
C SER A 93 -1.77 -4.58 6.94
N ASP A 94 -2.62 -5.60 7.07
CA ASP A 94 -3.63 -5.90 6.05
C ASP A 94 -4.61 -4.73 5.85
N TRP A 95 -4.97 -4.02 6.93
CA TRP A 95 -5.85 -2.85 6.85
C TRP A 95 -5.17 -1.67 6.15
N PHE A 96 -3.90 -1.39 6.45
CA PHE A 96 -3.16 -0.34 5.75
C PHE A 96 -3.00 -0.64 4.26
N ALA A 97 -2.68 -1.88 3.90
CA ALA A 97 -2.64 -2.31 2.50
C ALA A 97 -3.98 -2.11 1.80
N LEU A 98 -5.08 -2.46 2.46
CA LEU A 98 -6.42 -2.24 1.92
C LEU A 98 -6.75 -0.75 1.77
N LEU A 99 -6.46 0.06 2.79
CA LEU A 99 -6.73 1.51 2.77
C LEU A 99 -5.95 2.21 1.66
N VAL A 100 -4.66 1.93 1.52
CA VAL A 100 -3.82 2.53 0.48
C VAL A 100 -4.27 2.10 -0.91
N SER A 101 -4.50 0.82 -1.14
CA SER A 101 -4.96 0.34 -2.46
C SER A 101 -6.35 0.90 -2.81
N SER A 102 -7.24 1.02 -1.82
CA SER A 102 -8.56 1.62 -2.00
C SER A 102 -8.48 3.13 -2.25
N PHE A 103 -7.60 3.84 -1.53
CA PHE A 103 -7.33 5.26 -1.71
C PHE A 103 -6.89 5.53 -3.15
N TRP A 104 -5.86 4.81 -3.61
CA TRP A 104 -5.33 4.99 -4.95
C TRP A 104 -6.33 4.61 -6.06
N PHE A 105 -7.13 3.56 -5.84
CA PHE A 105 -8.24 3.22 -6.74
C PHE A 105 -9.30 4.33 -6.78
N TYR A 106 -9.72 4.82 -5.62
CA TYR A 106 -10.72 5.88 -5.53
C TYR A 106 -10.25 7.17 -6.19
N GLU A 107 -9.04 7.64 -5.89
CA GLU A 107 -8.50 8.89 -6.45
C GLU A 107 -8.33 8.80 -7.97
N THR A 108 -7.80 7.70 -8.50
CA THR A 108 -7.68 7.53 -9.95
C THR A 108 -9.05 7.45 -10.63
N LEU A 109 -10.01 6.72 -10.04
CA LEU A 109 -11.36 6.64 -10.58
C LEU A 109 -12.05 7.99 -10.56
N LYS A 110 -11.94 8.73 -9.44
CA LYS A 110 -12.50 10.07 -9.28
C LYS A 110 -11.97 11.01 -10.34
N LEU A 111 -10.64 11.14 -10.47
CA LEU A 111 -9.99 12.01 -11.44
C LEU A 111 -10.43 11.72 -12.88
N VAL A 112 -10.59 10.44 -13.24
CA VAL A 112 -11.03 10.05 -14.57
C VAL A 112 -12.53 10.31 -14.77
N SER A 113 -13.35 9.98 -13.77
CA SER A 113 -14.81 10.15 -13.84
C SER A 113 -15.25 11.62 -13.87
N GLU A 114 -14.51 12.51 -13.21
CA GLU A 114 -14.76 13.95 -13.17
C GLU A 114 -14.20 14.68 -14.40
N GLY A 115 -13.59 13.97 -15.36
CA GLY A 115 -12.98 14.58 -16.54
C GLY A 115 -11.69 15.36 -16.24
N ALA A 116 -11.09 15.15 -15.07
CA ALA A 116 -9.79 15.71 -14.69
C ALA A 116 -8.61 14.86 -15.19
N ALA A 117 -8.87 13.79 -15.94
CA ALA A 117 -7.86 13.00 -16.64
C ALA A 117 -7.01 13.92 -17.54
N GLY A 118 -5.69 13.94 -17.32
CA GLY A 118 -4.75 14.79 -18.06
C GLY A 118 -4.60 16.24 -17.56
N GLN A 119 -5.38 16.68 -16.56
CA GLN A 119 -5.15 17.99 -15.91
C GLN A 119 -3.96 17.93 -14.94
N LEU A 120 -3.75 16.78 -14.32
CA LEU A 120 -2.57 16.51 -13.51
C LEU A 120 -1.51 15.79 -14.35
N PRO A 121 -0.24 16.25 -14.34
CA PRO A 121 0.82 15.61 -15.09
C PRO A 121 1.16 14.21 -14.55
N ASN A 122 0.77 13.91 -13.30
CA ASN A 122 1.13 12.70 -12.59
C ASN A 122 0.01 12.22 -11.65
N SER A 123 -0.27 10.92 -11.65
CA SER A 123 -1.18 10.24 -10.75
C SER A 123 -0.63 10.10 -9.33
N GLY A 124 0.67 10.24 -9.14
CA GLY A 124 1.33 10.20 -7.83
C GLY A 124 1.66 8.79 -7.31
N PHE A 125 1.16 7.74 -7.99
CA PHE A 125 1.35 6.33 -7.64
C PHE A 125 2.80 5.97 -7.31
N PHE A 126 3.74 6.43 -8.13
CA PHE A 126 5.17 6.11 -8.04
C PHE A 126 6.04 7.37 -7.89
N GLY A 127 5.50 8.43 -7.26
CA GLY A 127 6.20 9.71 -7.17
C GLY A 127 6.61 10.24 -8.54
N LYS A 128 7.81 10.84 -8.66
CA LYS A 128 8.26 11.52 -9.88
C LYS A 128 8.89 10.64 -10.96
N TYR A 129 9.18 9.36 -10.68
CA TYR A 129 10.03 8.54 -11.55
C TYR A 129 9.25 7.68 -12.55
N LEU A 130 8.00 7.37 -12.24
CA LEU A 130 7.09 6.69 -13.15
C LEU A 130 5.84 7.57 -13.31
N GLN A 131 6.06 8.76 -13.87
CA GLN A 131 4.99 9.73 -14.10
C GLN A 131 3.98 9.12 -15.07
N GLN A 132 2.78 8.89 -14.57
CA GLN A 132 1.64 8.45 -15.36
C GLN A 132 0.56 9.50 -15.22
N SER A 133 0.18 10.16 -16.31
CA SER A 133 -0.97 11.07 -16.27
C SER A 133 -2.24 10.25 -15.94
N PRO A 134 -3.12 10.75 -15.04
CA PRO A 134 -4.33 10.03 -14.68
C PRO A 134 -5.19 9.71 -15.91
N GLY A 135 -5.59 8.45 -16.04
CA GLY A 135 -6.40 7.95 -17.15
C GLY A 135 -7.00 6.57 -16.84
N TRP A 136 -7.81 6.03 -17.76
CA TRP A 136 -8.41 4.70 -17.57
C TRP A 136 -7.38 3.60 -17.35
N TRP A 137 -6.19 3.74 -17.93
CA TRP A 137 -5.07 2.83 -17.67
C TRP A 137 -4.65 2.82 -16.20
N THR A 138 -4.50 3.99 -15.57
CA THR A 138 -4.16 4.06 -14.13
C THR A 138 -5.28 3.52 -13.24
N VAL A 139 -6.55 3.62 -13.67
CA VAL A 139 -7.68 3.00 -12.97
C VAL A 139 -7.58 1.48 -13.02
N VAL A 140 -7.22 0.91 -14.17
CA VAL A 140 -7.01 -0.55 -14.33
C VAL A 140 -5.86 -1.03 -13.45
N GLU A 141 -4.73 -0.31 -13.43
CA GLU A 141 -3.59 -0.63 -12.55
C GLU A 141 -4.00 -0.59 -11.06
N ALA A 142 -4.69 0.46 -10.63
CA ALA A 142 -5.18 0.59 -9.26
C ALA A 142 -6.19 -0.52 -8.89
N SER A 143 -7.07 -0.87 -9.83
CA SER A 143 -8.05 -1.95 -9.67
C SER A 143 -7.35 -3.30 -9.52
N ALA A 144 -6.32 -3.56 -10.32
CA ALA A 144 -5.54 -4.79 -10.24
C ALA A 144 -4.83 -4.90 -8.89
N LEU A 145 -4.20 -3.81 -8.42
CA LEU A 145 -3.56 -3.77 -7.10
C LEU A 145 -4.57 -4.06 -5.98
N LEU A 146 -5.71 -3.37 -5.96
CA LEU A 146 -6.78 -3.61 -4.99
C LEU A 146 -7.33 -5.05 -5.05
N ALA A 147 -7.56 -5.58 -6.25
CA ALA A 147 -8.01 -6.94 -6.46
C ALA A 147 -7.01 -7.97 -5.90
N PHE A 148 -5.71 -7.77 -6.10
CA PHE A 148 -4.69 -8.65 -5.54
C PHE A 148 -4.62 -8.58 -4.01
N VAL A 149 -4.73 -7.38 -3.42
CA VAL A 149 -4.82 -7.22 -1.96
C VAL A 149 -6.01 -8.00 -1.40
N LEU A 150 -7.19 -7.84 -2.00
CA LEU A 150 -8.41 -8.56 -1.59
C LEU A 150 -8.29 -10.08 -1.77
N TYR A 151 -7.73 -10.53 -2.90
CA TYR A 151 -7.50 -11.94 -3.19
C TYR A 151 -6.59 -12.58 -2.14
N LEU A 152 -5.44 -11.97 -1.85
CA LEU A 152 -4.47 -12.49 -0.90
C LEU A 152 -5.02 -12.51 0.53
N LYS A 153 -5.75 -11.47 0.93
CA LYS A 153 -6.44 -11.42 2.22
C LYS A 153 -7.49 -12.52 2.35
N SER A 154 -8.29 -12.74 1.31
CA SER A 154 -9.30 -13.82 1.27
C SER A 154 -8.65 -15.21 1.33
N ALA A 155 -7.58 -15.42 0.56
CA ALA A 155 -6.81 -16.67 0.56
C ALA A 155 -6.23 -16.97 1.95
N ALA A 156 -5.64 -15.96 2.61
CA ALA A 156 -5.10 -16.08 3.96
C ALA A 156 -6.19 -16.40 5.01
N ALA A 157 -7.42 -15.90 4.82
CA ALA A 157 -8.54 -16.19 5.72
C ALA A 157 -9.11 -17.61 5.54
N LYS A 158 -9.20 -18.11 4.30
CA LYS A 158 -9.72 -19.45 3.99
C LYS A 158 -8.84 -20.58 4.50
N ASN A 159 -7.55 -20.34 4.67
CA ASN A 159 -6.57 -21.35 5.07
C ASN A 159 -6.20 -21.30 6.56
N LYS A 160 -6.93 -20.53 7.39
CA LYS A 160 -6.75 -20.55 8.85
C LYS A 160 -7.25 -21.87 9.42
#